data_AF-A0A674A7B3-F1
#
_entry.id   AF-A0A674A7B3-F1
#
_cell.length_a   1.000
_cell.length_b   1.000
_cell.length_c   1.000
_cell.angle_alpha   90.00
_cell.angle_beta   90.00
_cell.angle_gamma   90.00
#
_symmetry.space_group_name_H-M   'P 1'
#
loop_
_entity.id
_entity.type
_entity.pdbx_description
1 polymer ?
#
loop_
_entity_poly.entity_id
_entity_poly.type
_entity_poly.pdbx_seq_one_letter_code
_entity_poly.pdbx_strand_id
1 'polypeptide(L)'
;MKLEGVDPEHPSMYCVLTVAEVSGHRIRLHFDKYSDYYDFWVNSNSADIHPVGWCEKTGHKLHPPKGLKDEEFSWLSYIKLSKAQAAPKALFENQNTTVTPLGFRIGMKLEAIDKKNPSFICVATVTDMVDSRFLVHFDNWDESYDFWCDATSPYIHPVGWCQDNDRILTKPPGYPNVKNFSWGKYLEETHSSPAPARAFKGKPPHSFQPLMKLETVDKRNPMLVRVATVVDTDDHRVQIHFDGWTDEYDYWVDTDSPDIHPAGWCAKTGHPLQPPISPQELFESSEQGGCPTPGCKGVGHIKGARYSGHHRYPHSQQSLCLAGRQLVTDRNNRKEPSLCKEMCDSERVKRGLSFDLLSSVRVALTLQQALHQSVFMPCTSPSPSSSPFCWDQHSKLLPTVAGITSSKVASWTVEEVIEFIQGLPGCREHVHTFRDEQIDGEAFLLLTQVDLVRIMSIKLGPAIKIYNSILMFKTAEESACNEL
;
A
#
# COMPACT_ATOMS: atom_id res chain seq x y z
N MET A 1 -0.76 22.82 -18.49
CA MET A 1 -1.48 23.76 -17.60
C MET A 1 -1.01 23.55 -16.17
N LYS A 2 -1.09 24.55 -15.30
CA LYS A 2 -0.74 24.44 -13.87
C LYS A 2 -1.97 24.57 -12.97
N LEU A 3 -1.96 23.86 -11.85
CA LEU A 3 -3.06 23.78 -10.89
C LEU A 3 -2.53 23.46 -9.48
N GLU A 4 -3.43 23.47 -8.51
CA GLU A 4 -3.19 23.02 -7.13
C GLU A 4 -3.82 21.64 -6.95
N GLY A 5 -3.25 20.78 -6.12
CA GLY A 5 -3.87 19.49 -5.82
C GLY A 5 -3.26 18.81 -4.62
N VAL A 6 -3.98 17.84 -4.09
CA VAL A 6 -3.57 17.03 -2.94
C VAL A 6 -2.47 16.04 -3.35
N ASP A 7 -1.46 15.84 -2.49
CA ASP A 7 -0.52 14.73 -2.63
C ASP A 7 -1.23 13.41 -2.26
N PRO A 8 -1.39 12.44 -3.19
CA PRO A 8 -2.07 11.18 -2.89
C PRO A 8 -1.41 10.36 -1.78
N GLU A 9 -0.11 10.54 -1.53
CA GLU A 9 0.62 9.84 -0.48
C GLU A 9 0.64 10.61 0.85
N HIS A 10 0.31 11.91 0.82
CA HIS A 10 0.19 12.77 2.00
C HIS A 10 -1.05 13.65 1.87
N PRO A 11 -2.26 13.10 2.16
CA PRO A 11 -3.52 13.76 1.79
C PRO A 11 -3.83 15.09 2.50
N SER A 12 -3.03 15.47 3.50
CA SER A 12 -3.04 16.77 4.17
C SER A 12 -2.32 17.88 3.38
N MET A 13 -1.46 17.52 2.40
CA MET A 13 -0.60 18.46 1.70
C MET A 13 -1.19 18.86 0.35
N TYR A 14 -1.25 20.18 0.10
CA TYR A 14 -1.58 20.74 -1.21
C TYR A 14 -0.30 21.19 -1.91
N CYS A 15 -0.13 20.80 -3.18
CA CYS A 15 1.08 21.05 -3.95
C CYS A 15 0.81 21.78 -5.27
N VAL A 16 1.86 22.40 -5.80
CA VAL A 16 1.88 22.97 -7.14
C VAL A 16 2.09 21.87 -8.18
N LEU A 17 1.12 21.70 -9.08
CA LEU A 17 1.10 20.62 -10.06
C LEU A 17 1.06 21.15 -11.50
N THR A 18 1.66 20.38 -12.41
CA THR A 18 1.57 20.58 -13.86
C THR A 18 0.91 19.38 -14.53
N VAL A 19 -0.04 19.63 -15.43
CA VAL A 19 -0.54 18.58 -16.34
C VAL A 19 0.58 18.19 -17.30
N ALA A 20 1.12 17.00 -17.12
CA ALA A 20 2.20 16.42 -17.91
C ALA A 20 1.67 15.63 -19.12
N GLU A 21 0.51 14.99 -18.98
CA GLU A 21 -0.11 14.19 -20.04
C GLU A 21 -1.64 14.18 -19.90
N VAL A 22 -2.34 14.00 -21.01
CA VAL A 22 -3.79 13.85 -21.07
C VAL A 22 -4.10 12.59 -21.90
N SER A 23 -4.90 11.68 -21.35
CA SER A 23 -5.35 10.45 -22.01
C SER A 23 -6.84 10.30 -21.77
N GLY A 24 -7.65 10.56 -22.79
CA GLY A 24 -9.11 10.59 -22.66
C GLY A 24 -9.58 11.54 -21.55
N HIS A 25 -10.33 11.01 -20.57
CA HIS A 25 -10.83 11.76 -19.42
C HIS A 25 -9.85 11.77 -18.21
N ARG A 26 -8.63 11.27 -18.39
CA ARG A 26 -7.59 11.19 -17.35
C ARG A 26 -6.45 12.13 -17.66
N ILE A 27 -5.85 12.67 -16.61
CA ILE A 27 -4.70 13.57 -16.67
C ILE A 27 -3.60 13.05 -15.76
N ARG A 28 -2.36 13.09 -16.24
CA ARG A 28 -1.17 12.84 -15.44
C ARG A 28 -0.64 14.16 -14.90
N LEU A 29 -0.51 14.23 -13.59
CA LEU A 29 -0.04 15.39 -12.84
C LEU A 29 1.39 15.16 -12.39
N HIS A 30 2.19 16.22 -12.51
CA HIS A 30 3.58 16.27 -12.12
C HIS A 30 3.78 17.29 -11.01
N PHE A 31 4.53 16.92 -9.97
CA PHE A 31 4.96 17.82 -8.92
C PHE A 31 6.09 18.72 -9.41
N ASP A 32 5.83 20.02 -9.50
CA ASP A 32 6.79 20.96 -10.10
C ASP A 32 8.16 20.92 -9.42
N LYS A 33 9.21 20.67 -10.22
CA LYS A 33 10.62 20.58 -9.80
C LYS A 33 10.98 19.33 -8.98
N TYR A 34 10.05 18.40 -8.82
CA TYR A 34 10.33 17.08 -8.27
C TYR A 34 10.65 16.08 -9.40
N SER A 35 11.03 14.87 -9.01
CA SER A 35 11.25 13.78 -9.96
C SER A 35 9.90 13.33 -10.53
N ASP A 36 9.85 13.06 -11.84
CA ASP A 36 8.67 12.49 -12.50
C ASP A 36 8.21 11.17 -11.84
N TYR A 37 9.08 10.50 -11.08
CA TYR A 37 8.72 9.34 -10.25
C TYR A 37 7.45 9.54 -9.39
N TYR A 38 7.19 10.77 -8.95
CA TYR A 38 6.02 11.11 -8.13
C TYR A 38 4.79 11.47 -8.95
N ASP A 39 4.85 11.43 -10.29
CA ASP A 39 3.71 11.75 -11.13
C ASP A 39 2.55 10.79 -10.89
N PHE A 40 1.34 11.31 -10.94
CA PHE A 40 0.13 10.52 -10.71
C PHE A 40 -1.03 10.85 -11.62
N TRP A 41 -1.89 9.85 -11.81
CA TRP A 41 -3.05 9.95 -12.67
C TRP A 41 -4.31 10.23 -11.85
N VAL A 42 -5.13 11.14 -12.37
CA VAL A 42 -6.49 11.39 -11.86
C VAL A 42 -7.46 11.55 -13.02
N ASN A 43 -8.75 11.35 -12.75
CA ASN A 43 -9.79 11.80 -13.68
C ASN A 43 -9.85 13.34 -13.68
N SER A 44 -10.27 13.92 -14.81
CA SER A 44 -10.36 15.38 -14.94
C SER A 44 -11.40 16.03 -14.01
N ASN A 45 -12.34 15.25 -13.48
CA ASN A 45 -13.33 15.68 -12.49
C ASN A 45 -12.94 15.31 -11.04
N SER A 46 -11.66 15.05 -10.77
CA SER A 46 -11.21 14.69 -9.42
C SER A 46 -11.54 15.79 -8.39
N ALA A 47 -12.01 15.36 -7.22
CA ALA A 47 -12.28 16.22 -6.08
C ALA A 47 -10.99 16.77 -5.42
N ASP A 48 -9.84 16.19 -5.75
CA ASP A 48 -8.54 16.43 -5.11
C ASP A 48 -7.67 17.44 -5.89
N ILE A 49 -8.22 18.05 -6.93
CA ILE A 49 -7.56 19.08 -7.73
C ILE A 49 -8.34 20.40 -7.69
N HIS A 50 -7.61 21.50 -7.70
CA HIS A 50 -8.13 22.84 -7.50
C HIS A 50 -7.46 23.84 -8.45
N PRO A 51 -8.16 24.92 -8.83
CA PRO A 51 -7.57 25.95 -9.66
C PRO A 51 -6.48 26.72 -8.89
N VAL A 52 -5.57 27.33 -9.63
CA VAL A 52 -4.58 28.27 -9.10
C VAL A 52 -5.24 29.35 -8.21
N GLY A 53 -4.70 29.53 -7.01
CA GLY A 53 -5.15 30.48 -5.99
C GLY A 53 -6.25 29.94 -5.08
N TRP A 54 -6.57 28.65 -5.13
CA TRP A 54 -7.60 28.06 -4.27
C TRP A 54 -7.14 27.96 -2.82
N CYS A 55 -5.90 27.51 -2.55
CA CYS A 55 -5.32 27.41 -1.21
C CYS A 55 -5.33 28.78 -0.50
N GLU A 56 -4.87 29.83 -1.19
CA GLU A 56 -4.90 31.21 -0.66
C GLU A 56 -6.33 31.67 -0.35
N LYS A 57 -7.29 31.40 -1.24
CA LYS A 57 -8.70 31.78 -1.05
C LYS A 57 -9.35 31.06 0.14
N THR A 58 -8.96 29.82 0.40
CA THR A 58 -9.59 28.94 1.38
C THR A 58 -8.82 28.86 2.70
N GLY A 59 -7.62 29.43 2.77
CA GLY A 59 -6.77 29.42 3.96
C GLY A 59 -5.93 28.16 4.12
N HIS A 60 -5.87 27.29 3.11
CA HIS A 60 -5.01 26.10 3.13
C HIS A 60 -3.56 26.46 2.81
N LYS A 61 -2.63 25.68 3.38
CA LYS A 61 -1.20 25.81 3.09
C LYS A 61 -0.88 25.18 1.73
N LEU A 62 -0.34 25.99 0.83
CA LEU A 62 0.23 25.51 -0.44
C LEU A 62 1.72 25.23 -0.27
N HIS A 63 2.15 24.02 -0.59
CA HIS A 63 3.55 23.65 -0.63
C HIS A 63 4.17 24.08 -1.97
N PRO A 64 5.20 24.95 -1.94
CA PRO A 64 5.80 25.47 -3.15
C PRO A 64 6.62 24.40 -3.89
N PRO A 65 6.94 24.63 -5.18
CA PRO A 65 7.83 23.77 -5.95
C PRO A 65 9.20 23.60 -5.27
N LYS A 66 9.86 22.45 -5.50
CA LYS A 66 11.16 22.14 -4.89
C LYS A 66 12.17 23.28 -5.07
N GLY A 67 12.73 23.75 -3.96
CA GLY A 67 13.77 24.78 -3.92
C GLY A 67 13.26 26.22 -3.83
N LEU A 68 11.94 26.44 -3.84
CA LEU A 68 11.33 27.72 -3.49
C LEU A 68 10.84 27.69 -2.05
N LYS A 69 10.99 28.81 -1.33
CA LYS A 69 10.45 28.95 0.02
C LYS A 69 9.01 29.46 -0.02
N ASP A 70 8.26 29.18 1.05
CA ASP A 70 6.85 29.57 1.20
C ASP A 70 6.68 31.09 0.99
N GLU A 71 7.57 31.92 1.53
CA GLU A 71 7.49 33.39 1.45
C GLU A 71 7.87 33.95 0.08
N GLU A 72 8.57 33.16 -0.74
CA GLU A 72 9.05 33.56 -2.07
C GLU A 72 8.06 33.18 -3.17
N PHE A 73 7.14 32.24 -2.88
CA PHE A 73 6.21 31.73 -3.88
C PHE A 73 5.03 32.67 -4.10
N SER A 74 4.82 33.07 -5.35
CA SER A 74 3.62 33.76 -5.81
C SER A 74 3.20 33.18 -7.16
N TRP A 75 1.94 32.77 -7.28
CA TRP A 75 1.39 32.25 -8.53
C TRP A 75 1.59 33.20 -9.71
N LEU A 76 1.37 34.50 -9.49
CA LEU A 76 1.52 35.51 -10.54
C LEU A 76 2.95 35.55 -11.11
N SER A 77 3.94 35.53 -10.23
CA SER A 77 5.36 35.52 -10.61
C SER A 77 5.76 34.17 -11.20
N TYR A 78 5.29 33.08 -10.61
CA TYR A 78 5.67 31.71 -11.00
C TYR A 78 5.13 31.34 -12.39
N ILE A 79 3.88 31.70 -12.69
CA ILE A 79 3.28 31.48 -14.03
C ILE A 79 4.06 32.25 -15.10
N LYS A 80 4.42 33.52 -14.83
CA LYS A 80 5.25 34.33 -15.75
C LYS A 80 6.63 33.72 -15.95
N LEU A 81 7.31 33.34 -14.86
CA LEU A 81 8.65 32.74 -14.90
C LEU A 81 8.66 31.42 -15.66
N SER A 82 7.64 30.58 -15.44
CA SER A 82 7.52 29.27 -16.09
C SER A 82 6.99 29.34 -17.53
N LYS A 83 6.59 30.53 -18.02
CA LYS A 83 5.94 30.72 -19.33
C LYS A 83 4.74 29.76 -19.52
N ALA A 84 4.03 29.48 -18.43
CA ALA A 84 2.93 28.53 -18.41
C ALA A 84 1.58 29.26 -18.36
N GLN A 85 0.51 28.47 -18.32
CA GLN A 85 -0.85 28.95 -18.08
C GLN A 85 -1.47 28.17 -16.94
N ALA A 86 -2.22 28.86 -16.09
CA ALA A 86 -3.08 28.24 -15.10
C ALA A 86 -4.22 27.51 -15.80
N ALA A 87 -4.62 26.35 -15.28
CA ALA A 87 -5.82 25.66 -15.72
C ALA A 87 -7.05 26.56 -15.47
N PRO A 88 -7.92 26.78 -16.48
CA PRO A 88 -9.12 27.60 -16.31
C PRO A 88 -10.02 27.08 -15.18
N LYS A 89 -10.55 27.98 -14.35
CA LYS A 89 -11.44 27.66 -13.22
C LYS A 89 -12.68 26.84 -13.62
N ALA A 90 -13.17 27.02 -14.85
CA ALA A 90 -14.34 26.32 -15.37
C ALA A 90 -14.12 24.80 -15.57
N LEU A 91 -12.87 24.32 -15.51
CA LEU A 91 -12.56 22.89 -15.62
C LEU A 91 -12.72 22.13 -14.30
N PHE A 92 -12.93 22.83 -13.18
CA PHE A 92 -12.98 22.22 -11.85
C PHE A 92 -14.43 22.18 -11.36
N GLU A 93 -14.98 20.97 -11.19
CA GLU A 93 -16.35 20.74 -10.72
C GLU A 93 -16.54 21.13 -9.22
N ASN A 94 -15.45 21.14 -8.46
CA ASN A 94 -15.37 21.33 -7.00
C ASN A 94 -15.62 22.78 -6.54
N GLN A 95 -16.26 23.63 -7.35
CA GLN A 95 -16.49 25.04 -7.01
C GLN A 95 -17.93 25.39 -6.65
N ASN A 96 -18.88 24.45 -6.84
CA ASN A 96 -20.31 24.75 -6.71
C ASN A 96 -21.04 24.04 -5.57
N THR A 97 -20.32 23.37 -4.65
CA THR A 97 -20.97 22.54 -3.63
C THR A 97 -20.42 22.82 -2.23
N THR A 98 -20.64 24.03 -1.70
CA THR A 98 -20.46 24.29 -0.27
C THR A 98 -21.59 23.65 0.54
N VAL A 99 -21.59 22.33 0.63
CA VAL A 99 -22.44 21.58 1.57
C VAL A 99 -21.52 21.07 2.66
N THR A 100 -21.37 21.86 3.73
CA THR A 100 -20.66 21.40 4.92
C THR A 100 -21.28 20.07 5.36
N PRO A 101 -20.53 18.97 5.47
CA PRO A 101 -21.08 17.68 5.82
C PRO A 101 -21.81 17.79 7.16
N LEU A 102 -23.08 17.40 7.16
CA LEU A 102 -24.04 17.63 8.24
C LEU A 102 -23.53 17.06 9.57
N GLY A 103 -22.93 17.92 10.40
CA GLY A 103 -22.57 17.63 11.78
C GLY A 103 -21.09 17.34 12.06
N PHE A 104 -20.24 17.24 11.05
CA PHE A 104 -18.78 17.18 11.24
C PHE A 104 -18.19 18.59 11.31
N ARG A 105 -17.14 18.76 12.13
CA ARG A 105 -16.36 20.00 12.27
C ARG A 105 -14.89 19.65 12.50
N ILE A 106 -14.00 20.52 12.03
CA ILE A 106 -12.56 20.44 12.35
C ILE A 106 -12.38 20.40 13.87
N GLY A 107 -11.50 19.51 14.33
CA GLY A 107 -11.21 19.22 15.74
C GLY A 107 -12.13 18.17 16.37
N MET A 108 -13.16 17.69 15.68
CA MET A 108 -13.98 16.60 16.20
C MET A 108 -13.23 15.26 16.15
N LYS A 109 -13.39 14.44 17.19
CA LYS A 109 -12.78 13.11 17.28
C LYS A 109 -13.75 12.00 16.91
N LEU A 110 -13.22 10.93 16.33
CA LEU A 110 -13.96 9.75 15.86
C LEU A 110 -13.07 8.51 15.91
N GLU A 111 -13.66 7.35 15.59
CA GLU A 111 -12.94 6.10 15.40
C GLU A 111 -12.85 5.82 13.89
N ALA A 112 -11.67 5.50 13.36
CA ALA A 112 -11.48 5.27 11.92
C ALA A 112 -10.68 4.00 11.63
N ILE A 113 -11.00 3.32 10.54
CA ILE A 113 -10.24 2.20 10.02
C ILE A 113 -9.00 2.73 9.28
N ASP A 114 -7.82 2.21 9.62
CA ASP A 114 -6.60 2.47 8.84
C ASP A 114 -6.71 1.78 7.47
N LYS A 115 -6.83 2.55 6.39
CA LYS A 115 -6.94 2.00 5.03
C LYS A 115 -5.70 1.24 4.59
N LYS A 116 -4.52 1.55 5.14
CA LYS A 116 -3.27 0.81 4.88
C LYS A 116 -3.23 -0.50 5.66
N ASN A 117 -3.87 -0.54 6.83
CA ASN A 117 -3.98 -1.73 7.67
C ASN A 117 -5.42 -1.92 8.20
N PRO A 118 -6.35 -2.45 7.38
CA PRO A 118 -7.78 -2.48 7.70
C PRO A 118 -8.19 -3.29 8.95
N SER A 119 -7.23 -3.98 9.58
CA SER A 119 -7.42 -4.66 10.87
C SER A 119 -7.44 -3.69 12.04
N PHE A 120 -6.88 -2.48 11.90
CA PHE A 120 -6.83 -1.49 12.96
C PHE A 120 -7.97 -0.48 12.82
N ILE A 121 -8.69 -0.30 13.93
CA ILE A 121 -9.59 0.84 14.14
C ILE A 121 -8.93 1.72 15.17
N CYS A 122 -8.72 2.99 14.85
CA CYS A 122 -7.86 3.89 15.60
C CYS A 122 -8.61 5.13 16.07
N VAL A 123 -8.09 5.76 17.12
CA VAL A 123 -8.45 7.13 17.51
C VAL A 123 -8.05 8.09 16.39
N ALA A 124 -8.99 8.90 15.93
CA ALA A 124 -8.77 9.83 14.83
C ALA A 124 -9.47 11.18 15.07
N THR A 125 -9.04 12.19 14.33
CA THR A 125 -9.52 13.57 14.39
C THR A 125 -9.84 14.07 12.98
N VAL A 126 -10.91 14.86 12.85
CA VAL A 126 -11.19 15.64 11.64
C VAL A 126 -10.24 16.85 11.61
N THR A 127 -9.29 16.88 10.69
CA THR A 127 -8.25 17.94 10.62
C THR A 127 -8.53 18.98 9.55
N ASP A 128 -9.27 18.62 8.51
CA ASP A 128 -9.60 19.53 7.41
C ASP A 128 -10.99 19.24 6.81
N MET A 129 -11.55 20.21 6.10
CA MET A 129 -12.88 20.12 5.47
C MET A 129 -12.93 20.87 4.13
N VAL A 130 -13.25 20.14 3.06
CA VAL A 130 -13.39 20.68 1.71
C VAL A 130 -14.69 20.17 1.10
N ASP A 131 -15.57 21.11 0.74
CA ASP A 131 -16.91 20.85 0.23
C ASP A 131 -17.72 19.93 1.16
N SER A 132 -18.09 18.73 0.67
CA SER A 132 -18.82 17.69 1.41
C SER A 132 -17.92 16.65 2.07
N ARG A 133 -16.60 16.78 1.90
CA ARG A 133 -15.60 15.85 2.41
C ARG A 133 -14.86 16.44 3.59
N PHE A 134 -14.27 15.56 4.38
CA PHE A 134 -13.40 15.92 5.48
C PHE A 134 -12.19 14.98 5.55
N LEU A 135 -11.08 15.51 6.04
CA LEU A 135 -9.83 14.79 6.21
C LEU A 135 -9.85 14.11 7.58
N VAL A 136 -9.63 12.80 7.58
CA VAL A 136 -9.44 12.00 8.79
C VAL A 136 -7.95 11.85 9.03
N HIS A 137 -7.50 12.29 10.20
CA HIS A 137 -6.13 12.15 10.68
C HIS A 137 -6.07 11.20 11.87
N PHE A 138 -5.05 10.34 11.93
CA PHE A 138 -4.85 9.43 13.05
C PHE A 138 -3.99 10.08 14.14
N ASP A 139 -4.55 10.24 15.34
CA ASP A 139 -3.91 10.99 16.42
C ASP A 139 -2.54 10.43 16.78
N ASN A 140 -1.51 11.28 16.73
CA ASN A 140 -0.10 10.97 16.97
C ASN A 140 0.54 10.00 15.95
N TRP A 141 -0.08 9.84 14.78
CA TRP A 141 0.53 9.17 13.62
C TRP A 141 1.05 10.19 12.61
N ASP A 142 1.79 9.68 11.63
CA ASP A 142 2.23 10.47 10.48
C ASP A 142 1.06 10.77 9.54
N GLU A 143 1.09 11.93 8.88
CA GLU A 143 0.01 12.42 8.00
C GLU A 143 -0.16 11.56 6.73
N SER A 144 0.81 10.71 6.40
CA SER A 144 0.66 9.78 5.26
C SER A 144 -0.45 8.74 5.45
N TYR A 145 -0.96 8.55 6.68
CA TYR A 145 -2.10 7.68 6.95
C TYR A 145 -3.44 8.39 6.78
N ASP A 146 -3.44 9.72 6.66
CA ASP A 146 -4.65 10.51 6.54
C ASP A 146 -5.42 10.11 5.28
N PHE A 147 -6.74 10.29 5.29
CA PHE A 147 -7.54 10.10 4.09
C PHE A 147 -8.77 11.00 4.06
N TRP A 148 -9.12 11.44 2.86
CA TRP A 148 -10.38 12.16 2.60
C TRP A 148 -11.56 11.19 2.57
N CYS A 149 -12.65 11.57 3.21
CA CYS A 149 -13.92 10.84 3.13
C CYS A 149 -15.14 11.74 3.32
N ASP A 150 -16.33 11.19 3.13
CA ASP A 150 -17.60 11.85 3.46
C ASP A 150 -18.33 11.10 4.59
N ALA A 151 -19.47 11.68 5.02
CA ALA A 151 -20.26 11.19 6.15
C ALA A 151 -20.83 9.76 5.96
N THR A 152 -20.86 9.23 4.73
CA THR A 152 -21.31 7.86 4.41
C THR A 152 -20.19 6.83 4.45
N SER A 153 -18.94 7.25 4.62
CA SER A 153 -17.78 6.35 4.56
C SER A 153 -17.94 5.16 5.54
N PRO A 154 -17.74 3.91 5.08
CA PRO A 154 -17.81 2.74 5.95
C PRO A 154 -16.59 2.61 6.87
N TYR A 155 -15.59 3.48 6.69
CA TYR A 155 -14.31 3.45 7.39
C TYR A 155 -14.26 4.36 8.62
N ILE A 156 -15.39 4.99 8.98
CA ILE A 156 -15.48 5.91 10.11
C ILE A 156 -16.65 5.52 11.01
N HIS A 157 -16.45 5.72 12.31
CA HIS A 157 -17.40 5.36 13.34
C HIS A 157 -17.44 6.43 14.45
N PRO A 158 -18.59 6.60 15.11
CA PRO A 158 -18.67 7.49 16.27
C PRO A 158 -17.80 6.97 17.42
N VAL A 159 -17.37 7.89 18.29
CA VAL A 159 -16.69 7.56 19.54
C VAL A 159 -17.49 6.55 20.36
N GLY A 160 -16.85 5.45 20.76
CA GLY A 160 -17.44 4.35 21.53
C GLY A 160 -17.84 3.13 20.69
N TRP A 161 -17.79 3.22 19.35
CA TRP A 161 -18.24 2.14 18.48
C TRP A 161 -17.46 0.84 18.69
N CYS A 162 -16.14 0.89 18.88
CA CYS A 162 -15.33 -0.29 19.16
C CYS A 162 -15.76 -1.00 20.45
N GLN A 163 -16.08 -0.23 21.49
CA GLN A 163 -16.56 -0.77 22.76
C GLN A 163 -17.93 -1.45 22.59
N ASP A 164 -18.83 -0.85 21.80
CA ASP A 164 -20.17 -1.39 21.58
C ASP A 164 -20.19 -2.63 20.66
N ASN A 165 -19.14 -2.86 19.87
CA ASN A 165 -19.04 -3.94 18.88
C ASN A 165 -17.96 -4.98 19.22
N ASP A 166 -17.46 -5.00 20.45
CA ASP A 166 -16.41 -5.92 20.92
C ASP A 166 -15.13 -5.90 20.03
N ARG A 167 -14.76 -4.71 19.53
CA ARG A 167 -13.56 -4.47 18.71
C ARG A 167 -12.48 -3.78 19.53
N ILE A 168 -11.23 -4.02 19.14
CA ILE A 168 -10.07 -3.41 19.80
C ILE A 168 -9.79 -2.05 19.17
N LEU A 169 -9.91 -1.00 19.98
CA LEU A 169 -9.50 0.35 19.61
C LEU A 169 -7.98 0.53 19.76
N THR A 170 -7.32 0.86 18.67
CA THR A 170 -5.92 1.28 18.62
C THR A 170 -5.81 2.72 19.14
N LYS A 171 -4.96 2.89 20.15
CA LYS A 171 -4.80 4.14 20.89
C LYS A 171 -3.68 4.99 20.26
N PRO A 172 -3.68 6.31 20.48
CA PRO A 172 -2.63 7.19 19.97
C PRO A 172 -1.24 6.73 20.46
N PRO A 173 -0.22 6.66 19.58
CA PRO A 173 1.15 6.38 19.96
C PRO A 173 1.64 7.31 21.07
N GLY A 174 2.32 6.73 22.07
CA GLY A 174 2.85 7.48 23.22
C GLY A 174 1.82 7.84 24.31
N TYR A 175 0.57 7.37 24.23
CA TYR A 175 -0.42 7.62 25.28
C TYR A 175 0.00 6.96 26.62
N PRO A 176 0.18 7.71 27.73
CA PRO A 176 0.84 7.21 28.94
C PRO A 176 0.14 6.01 29.61
N ASN A 177 -1.18 5.95 29.48
CA ASN A 177 -2.01 4.86 29.98
C ASN A 177 -2.81 4.24 28.83
N VAL A 178 -2.09 3.54 27.93
CA VAL A 178 -2.64 2.39 27.18
C VAL A 178 -3.26 1.41 28.21
N LYS A 179 -3.88 0.27 27.95
CA LYS A 179 -4.73 -0.45 28.95
C LYS A 179 -5.93 0.37 29.48
N ASN A 180 -5.77 1.52 30.15
CA ASN A 180 -6.85 2.31 30.77
C ASN A 180 -7.31 3.54 29.94
N PHE A 181 -7.17 3.48 28.61
CA PHE A 181 -7.69 4.54 27.75
C PHE A 181 -9.21 4.69 27.94
N SER A 182 -9.66 5.93 28.09
CA SER A 182 -11.07 6.28 28.15
C SER A 182 -11.32 7.48 27.27
N TRP A 183 -12.30 7.39 26.38
CA TRP A 183 -12.70 8.48 25.51
C TRP A 183 -13.07 9.74 26.29
N GLY A 184 -13.78 9.62 27.43
CA GLY A 184 -14.16 10.77 28.24
C GLY A 184 -12.96 11.56 28.76
N LYS A 185 -11.95 10.84 29.27
CA LYS A 185 -10.69 11.45 29.74
C LYS A 185 -9.90 12.05 28.57
N TYR A 186 -9.79 11.33 27.46
CA TYR A 186 -9.03 11.80 26.30
C TYR A 186 -9.63 13.06 25.67
N LEU A 187 -10.96 13.14 25.57
CA LEU A 187 -11.68 14.32 25.09
C LEU A 187 -11.47 15.54 26.01
N GLU A 188 -11.46 15.32 27.33
CA GLU A 188 -11.17 16.36 28.32
C GLU A 188 -9.72 16.87 28.22
N GLU A 189 -8.75 15.94 28.14
CA GLU A 189 -7.31 16.24 28.01
C GLU A 189 -6.98 17.01 26.73
N THR A 190 -7.70 16.72 25.64
CA THR A 190 -7.47 17.34 24.33
C THR A 190 -8.41 18.52 24.04
N HIS A 191 -9.25 18.91 25.00
CA HIS A 191 -10.28 19.94 24.84
C HIS A 191 -11.11 19.79 23.54
N SER A 192 -11.38 18.54 23.17
CA SER A 192 -12.01 18.18 21.90
C SER A 192 -13.43 17.65 22.11
N SER A 193 -14.23 17.65 21.04
CA SER A 193 -15.59 17.10 21.05
C SER A 193 -15.67 15.86 20.17
N PRO A 194 -16.47 14.84 20.54
CA PRO A 194 -16.70 13.71 19.65
C PRO A 194 -17.57 14.16 18.47
N ALA A 195 -17.32 13.60 17.28
CA ALA A 195 -18.24 13.74 16.16
C ALA A 195 -19.59 13.13 16.56
N PRO A 196 -20.71 13.85 16.38
CA PRO A 196 -22.00 13.39 16.89
C PRO A 196 -22.49 12.19 16.08
N ALA A 197 -22.95 11.12 16.75
CA ALA A 197 -23.37 9.87 16.10
C ALA A 197 -24.38 10.06 14.95
N ARG A 198 -25.27 11.06 15.05
CA ARG A 198 -26.24 11.42 13.99
C ARG A 198 -25.62 11.95 12.69
N ALA A 199 -24.36 12.38 12.72
CA ALA A 199 -23.63 12.86 11.55
C ALA A 199 -23.20 11.71 10.63
N PHE A 200 -22.89 10.54 11.22
CA PHE A 200 -22.54 9.33 10.47
C PHE A 200 -23.77 8.79 9.73
N LYS A 201 -23.60 8.47 8.45
CA LYS A 201 -24.64 7.95 7.57
C LYS A 201 -24.23 6.55 7.11
N GLY A 202 -25.16 5.61 7.08
CA GLY A 202 -24.90 4.29 6.54
C GLY A 202 -24.83 4.35 5.01
N LYS A 203 -23.76 3.80 4.43
CA LYS A 203 -23.69 3.53 2.99
C LYS A 203 -24.42 2.22 2.70
N PRO A 204 -25.42 2.21 1.80
CA PRO A 204 -26.06 0.96 1.41
C PRO A 204 -25.04 0.04 0.72
N PRO A 205 -25.15 -1.29 0.89
CA PRO A 205 -24.31 -2.23 0.15
C PRO A 205 -24.47 -2.05 -1.36
N HIS A 206 -23.39 -2.31 -2.09
CA HIS A 206 -23.41 -2.23 -3.55
C HIS A 206 -24.14 -3.42 -4.19
N SER A 207 -24.40 -3.33 -5.49
CA SER A 207 -25.11 -4.39 -6.24
C SER A 207 -24.26 -5.11 -7.29
N PHE A 208 -22.93 -4.93 -7.27
CA PHE A 208 -22.03 -5.76 -8.09
C PHE A 208 -22.19 -7.24 -7.74
N GLN A 209 -22.09 -8.09 -8.75
CA GLN A 209 -22.12 -9.55 -8.60
C GLN A 209 -20.86 -10.14 -9.21
N PRO A 210 -20.36 -11.27 -8.68
CA PRO A 210 -19.31 -12.04 -9.33
C PRO A 210 -19.66 -12.31 -10.81
N LEU A 211 -18.63 -12.35 -11.65
CA LEU A 211 -18.67 -12.50 -13.11
C LEU A 211 -19.09 -11.26 -13.89
N MET A 212 -19.54 -10.17 -13.25
CA MET A 212 -19.76 -8.89 -13.95
C MET A 212 -18.45 -8.36 -14.53
N LYS A 213 -18.54 -7.80 -15.74
CA LYS A 213 -17.41 -7.22 -16.48
C LYS A 213 -17.39 -5.71 -16.32
N LEU A 214 -16.20 -5.13 -16.19
CA LEU A 214 -15.98 -3.70 -16.09
C LEU A 214 -14.62 -3.29 -16.68
N GLU A 215 -14.35 -1.98 -16.67
CA GLU A 215 -13.07 -1.40 -17.07
C GLU A 215 -12.43 -0.77 -15.82
N THR A 216 -11.15 -1.03 -15.56
CA THR A 216 -10.48 -0.50 -14.36
C THR A 216 -9.02 -0.16 -14.63
N VAL A 217 -8.53 0.87 -13.94
CA VAL A 217 -7.12 1.27 -13.98
C VAL A 217 -6.23 0.17 -13.40
N ASP A 218 -5.08 -0.07 -14.02
CA ASP A 218 -4.06 -0.98 -13.51
C ASP A 218 -3.25 -0.32 -12.38
N LYS A 219 -3.37 -0.83 -11.15
CA LYS A 219 -2.64 -0.29 -9.97
C LYS A 219 -1.11 -0.36 -10.09
N ARG A 220 -0.57 -1.30 -10.87
CA ARG A 220 0.88 -1.44 -11.10
C ARG A 220 1.35 -0.51 -12.21
N ASN A 221 0.47 -0.19 -13.15
CA ASN A 221 0.74 0.75 -14.22
C ASN A 221 -0.48 1.64 -14.51
N PRO A 222 -0.65 2.74 -13.76
CA PRO A 222 -1.86 3.54 -13.83
C PRO A 222 -2.09 4.25 -15.16
N MET A 223 -1.14 4.20 -16.10
CA MET A 223 -1.40 4.65 -17.48
C MET A 223 -2.46 3.76 -18.17
N LEU A 224 -2.56 2.48 -17.77
CA LEU A 224 -3.37 1.49 -18.44
C LEU A 224 -4.75 1.37 -17.77
N VAL A 225 -5.77 1.19 -18.60
CA VAL A 225 -7.11 0.72 -18.21
C VAL A 225 -7.32 -0.62 -18.90
N ARG A 226 -7.79 -1.63 -18.15
CA ARG A 226 -7.92 -3.01 -18.62
C ARG A 226 -9.36 -3.49 -18.54
N VAL A 227 -9.68 -4.48 -19.39
CA VAL A 227 -10.87 -5.31 -19.22
C VAL A 227 -10.70 -6.14 -17.94
N ALA A 228 -11.72 -6.13 -17.09
CA ALA A 228 -11.69 -6.82 -15.81
C ALA A 228 -13.03 -7.49 -15.47
N THR A 229 -12.95 -8.43 -14.54
CA THR A 229 -14.07 -9.20 -14.00
C THR A 229 -14.13 -9.07 -12.48
N VAL A 230 -15.32 -8.89 -11.92
CA VAL A 230 -15.56 -9.03 -10.48
C VAL A 230 -15.47 -10.51 -10.12
N VAL A 231 -14.54 -10.90 -9.25
CA VAL A 231 -14.37 -12.29 -8.81
C VAL A 231 -14.93 -12.55 -7.41
N ASP A 232 -14.95 -11.51 -6.56
CA ASP A 232 -15.52 -11.58 -5.21
C ASP A 232 -16.09 -10.21 -4.79
N THR A 233 -16.91 -10.19 -3.74
CA THR A 233 -17.62 -9.00 -3.25
C THR A 233 -17.79 -9.03 -1.73
N ASP A 234 -17.62 -7.88 -1.07
CA ASP A 234 -18.15 -7.63 0.27
C ASP A 234 -19.23 -6.53 0.23
N ASP A 235 -19.61 -5.94 1.36
CA ASP A 235 -20.67 -4.91 1.38
C ASP A 235 -20.27 -3.62 0.64
N HIS A 236 -18.97 -3.30 0.57
CA HIS A 236 -18.49 -1.99 0.12
C HIS A 236 -17.38 -2.06 -0.94
N ARG A 237 -16.81 -3.24 -1.19
CA ARG A 237 -15.68 -3.49 -2.07
C ARG A 237 -15.93 -4.67 -2.99
N VAL A 238 -15.25 -4.62 -4.14
CA VAL A 238 -15.19 -5.71 -5.10
C VAL A 238 -13.75 -6.18 -5.26
N GLN A 239 -13.56 -7.47 -5.47
CA GLN A 239 -12.28 -8.02 -5.91
C GLN A 239 -12.26 -8.08 -7.43
N ILE A 240 -11.25 -7.44 -8.00
CA ILE A 240 -11.06 -7.27 -9.44
C ILE A 240 -10.02 -8.25 -9.94
N HIS A 241 -10.35 -8.92 -11.04
CA HIS A 241 -9.45 -9.76 -11.84
C HIS A 241 -9.25 -9.16 -13.22
N PHE A 242 -8.01 -9.09 -13.71
CA PHE A 242 -7.74 -8.69 -15.10
C PHE A 242 -7.88 -9.88 -16.03
N ASP A 243 -8.78 -9.80 -17.00
CA ASP A 243 -9.08 -10.92 -17.88
C ASP A 243 -7.81 -11.42 -18.60
N GLY A 244 -7.52 -12.71 -18.43
CA GLY A 244 -6.35 -13.39 -18.99
C GLY A 244 -5.09 -13.32 -18.13
N TRP A 245 -5.03 -12.47 -17.11
CA TRP A 245 -3.90 -12.44 -16.16
C TRP A 245 -4.03 -13.53 -15.11
N THR A 246 -2.96 -13.79 -14.36
CA THR A 246 -3.01 -14.68 -13.19
C THR A 246 -3.71 -13.99 -12.00
N ASP A 247 -4.24 -14.79 -11.09
CA ASP A 247 -4.96 -14.34 -9.89
C ASP A 247 -4.08 -13.60 -8.87
N GLU A 248 -2.75 -13.72 -8.97
CA GLU A 248 -1.79 -12.93 -8.19
C GLU A 248 -1.87 -11.41 -8.45
N TYR A 249 -2.55 -11.00 -9.54
CA TYR A 249 -2.81 -9.60 -9.86
C TYR A 249 -4.16 -9.12 -9.34
N ASP A 250 -4.97 -10.01 -8.77
CA ASP A 250 -6.30 -9.66 -8.27
C ASP A 250 -6.20 -8.75 -7.05
N TYR A 251 -7.12 -7.78 -6.95
CA TYR A 251 -7.12 -6.85 -5.84
C TYR A 251 -8.50 -6.41 -5.40
N TRP A 252 -8.63 -6.12 -4.11
CA TRP A 252 -9.79 -5.44 -3.55
C TRP A 252 -9.76 -3.93 -3.84
N VAL A 253 -10.91 -3.37 -4.18
CA VAL A 253 -11.13 -1.93 -4.41
C VAL A 253 -12.51 -1.51 -3.96
N ASP A 254 -12.60 -0.29 -3.42
CA ASP A 254 -13.86 0.33 -3.03
C ASP A 254 -14.78 0.53 -4.25
N THR A 255 -16.07 0.29 -4.07
CA THR A 255 -17.05 0.39 -5.17
C THR A 255 -17.38 1.80 -5.63
N ASP A 256 -16.96 2.81 -4.86
CA ASP A 256 -16.96 4.23 -5.21
C ASP A 256 -15.57 4.73 -5.62
N SER A 257 -14.60 3.84 -5.83
CA SER A 257 -13.31 4.22 -6.37
C SER A 257 -13.48 4.96 -7.70
N PRO A 258 -12.76 6.08 -7.91
CA PRO A 258 -12.81 6.81 -9.17
C PRO A 258 -12.16 6.04 -10.33
N ASP A 259 -11.48 4.93 -10.07
CA ASP A 259 -10.69 4.17 -11.05
C ASP A 259 -11.36 2.88 -11.55
N ILE A 260 -12.59 2.61 -11.10
CA ILE A 260 -13.44 1.55 -11.67
C ILE A 260 -14.57 2.16 -12.50
N HIS A 261 -14.82 1.59 -13.68
CA HIS A 261 -15.67 2.19 -14.70
C HIS A 261 -16.58 1.16 -15.38
N PRO A 262 -17.78 1.55 -15.84
CA PRO A 262 -18.62 0.67 -16.64
C PRO A 262 -17.98 0.37 -17.99
N ALA A 263 -18.33 -0.78 -18.57
CA ALA A 263 -17.93 -1.13 -19.94
C ALA A 263 -18.34 -0.03 -20.95
N GLY A 264 -17.41 0.32 -21.84
CA GLY A 264 -17.54 1.40 -22.81
C GLY A 264 -17.06 2.77 -22.31
N TRP A 265 -16.56 2.89 -21.07
CA TRP A 265 -16.03 4.15 -20.55
C TRP A 265 -14.82 4.62 -21.36
N CYS A 266 -13.84 3.76 -21.61
CA CYS A 266 -12.67 4.04 -22.43
C CYS A 266 -13.05 4.52 -23.83
N ALA A 267 -13.98 3.81 -24.47
CA ALA A 267 -14.46 4.15 -25.82
C ALA A 267 -15.15 5.53 -25.86
N LYS A 268 -15.95 5.87 -24.84
CA LYS A 268 -16.66 7.15 -24.76
C LYS A 268 -15.75 8.32 -24.41
N THR A 269 -14.72 8.08 -23.60
CA THR A 269 -13.80 9.13 -23.14
C THR A 269 -12.56 9.29 -24.02
N GLY A 270 -12.32 8.37 -24.95
CA GLY A 270 -11.13 8.36 -25.80
C GLY A 270 -9.88 7.85 -25.09
N HIS A 271 -10.02 7.10 -23.99
CA HIS A 271 -8.90 6.43 -23.32
C HIS A 271 -8.63 5.05 -23.97
N PRO A 272 -7.37 4.65 -24.20
CA PRO A 272 -7.07 3.31 -24.70
C PRO A 272 -7.47 2.22 -23.69
N LEU A 273 -8.24 1.23 -24.15
CA LEU A 273 -8.57 0.02 -23.37
C LEU A 273 -7.59 -1.10 -23.74
N GLN A 274 -6.97 -1.71 -22.74
CA GLN A 274 -6.16 -2.91 -22.93
C GLN A 274 -7.09 -4.13 -23.00
N PRO A 275 -7.06 -4.91 -24.10
CA PRO A 275 -7.83 -6.14 -24.20
C PRO A 275 -7.31 -7.20 -23.20
N PRO A 276 -8.09 -8.27 -22.97
CA PRO A 276 -7.61 -9.43 -22.24
C PRO A 276 -6.31 -9.94 -22.84
N ILE A 277 -5.36 -10.29 -21.99
CA ILE A 277 -4.06 -10.78 -22.48
C ILE A 277 -4.21 -12.20 -23.02
N SER A 278 -3.59 -12.47 -24.17
CA SER A 278 -3.59 -13.82 -24.73
C SER A 278 -2.60 -14.74 -23.99
N PRO A 279 -2.83 -16.07 -23.96
CA PRO A 279 -1.88 -17.00 -23.38
C PRO A 279 -0.48 -16.92 -24.01
N GLN A 280 -0.39 -16.64 -25.32
CA GLN A 280 0.88 -16.48 -26.02
C GLN A 280 1.66 -15.27 -25.50
N GLU A 281 0.99 -14.13 -25.33
CA GLU A 281 1.61 -12.90 -24.81
C GLU A 281 2.05 -13.01 -23.35
N LEU A 282 1.39 -13.85 -22.53
CA LEU A 282 1.83 -14.12 -21.15
C LEU A 282 3.18 -14.84 -21.10
N PHE A 283 3.44 -15.78 -22.03
CA PHE A 283 4.66 -16.59 -22.05
C PHE A 283 5.80 -15.96 -22.87
N GLU A 284 5.53 -14.96 -23.69
CA GLU A 284 6.55 -14.19 -24.41
C GLU A 284 7.31 -13.25 -23.46
N SER A 285 8.20 -13.81 -22.63
CA SER A 285 9.18 -13.01 -21.89
C SER A 285 10.36 -12.65 -22.81
N SER A 286 10.33 -11.43 -23.34
CA SER A 286 11.51 -10.62 -23.70
C SER A 286 12.75 -11.39 -24.22
N GLU A 287 12.69 -11.93 -25.44
CA GLU A 287 13.92 -12.32 -26.14
C GLU A 287 14.76 -11.10 -26.58
N GLN A 288 14.24 -9.87 -26.40
CA GLN A 288 14.81 -8.62 -26.93
C GLN A 288 14.91 -7.47 -25.90
N GLY A 289 15.09 -7.76 -24.62
CA GLY A 289 15.43 -6.74 -23.60
C GLY A 289 14.28 -5.87 -23.07
N GLY A 290 13.05 -6.40 -23.02
CA GLY A 290 11.88 -5.81 -22.38
C GLY A 290 11.71 -6.15 -20.88
N CYS A 291 10.55 -5.77 -20.33
CA CYS A 291 10.20 -5.95 -18.92
C CYS A 291 10.19 -7.43 -18.50
N PRO A 292 10.71 -7.78 -17.30
CA PRO A 292 10.71 -9.18 -16.81
C PRO A 292 9.32 -9.68 -16.35
N THR A 293 8.31 -8.81 -16.27
CA THR A 293 6.95 -9.17 -15.86
C THR A 293 6.24 -9.90 -17.01
N PRO A 294 5.80 -11.16 -16.82
CA PRO A 294 5.04 -11.91 -17.83
C PRO A 294 3.88 -11.09 -18.39
N GLY A 295 3.71 -11.07 -19.71
CA GLY A 295 2.65 -10.31 -20.36
C GLY A 295 2.83 -8.79 -20.42
N CYS A 296 3.92 -8.25 -19.86
CA CYS A 296 4.17 -6.82 -19.88
C CYS A 296 4.90 -6.38 -21.15
N LYS A 297 4.22 -5.57 -21.98
CA LYS A 297 4.76 -5.01 -23.23
C LYS A 297 5.69 -3.80 -23.04
N GLY A 298 6.06 -3.46 -21.80
CA GLY A 298 6.86 -2.25 -21.48
C GLY A 298 6.15 -0.92 -21.74
N VAL A 299 4.86 -0.94 -22.08
CA VAL A 299 4.03 0.25 -22.28
C VAL A 299 3.76 0.91 -20.93
N GLY A 300 3.86 2.24 -20.84
CA GLY A 300 3.63 2.99 -19.59
C GLY A 300 4.86 3.21 -18.72
N HIS A 301 6.06 2.96 -19.22
CA HIS A 301 7.27 3.51 -18.61
C HIS A 301 7.23 5.04 -18.65
N ILE A 302 7.42 5.72 -17.52
CA ILE A 302 7.30 7.19 -17.41
C ILE A 302 8.27 7.97 -18.31
N LYS A 303 9.41 7.36 -18.65
CA LYS A 303 10.39 7.89 -19.62
C LYS A 303 10.21 7.38 -21.06
N GLY A 304 9.07 6.76 -21.38
CA GLY A 304 8.73 6.18 -22.68
C GLY A 304 9.36 4.81 -22.95
N ALA A 305 9.04 4.23 -24.12
CA ALA A 305 9.39 2.87 -24.55
C ALA A 305 10.90 2.55 -24.69
N ARG A 306 11.79 3.48 -24.32
CA ARG A 306 13.26 3.33 -24.43
C ARG A 306 13.93 2.75 -23.19
N TYR A 307 13.18 2.43 -22.13
CA TYR A 307 13.72 1.92 -20.87
C TYR A 307 13.11 0.56 -20.53
N SER A 308 13.96 -0.39 -20.14
CA SER A 308 13.67 -1.83 -20.04
C SER A 308 13.07 -2.29 -18.70
N GLY A 309 12.74 -1.37 -17.77
CA GLY A 309 12.16 -1.75 -16.48
C GLY A 309 11.25 -0.70 -15.88
N HIS A 310 10.06 -1.10 -15.40
CA HIS A 310 9.16 -0.20 -14.69
C HIS A 310 9.80 0.24 -13.36
N HIS A 311 9.75 1.53 -13.05
CA HIS A 311 9.96 1.97 -11.67
C HIS A 311 8.68 1.73 -10.87
N ARG A 312 8.86 1.24 -9.65
CA ARG A 312 7.80 0.92 -8.71
C ARG A 312 6.88 2.12 -8.56
N TYR A 313 5.61 1.93 -8.85
CA TYR A 313 4.56 2.81 -8.35
C TYR A 313 4.32 2.42 -6.88
N PRO A 314 4.30 3.37 -5.90
CA PRO A 314 4.14 3.04 -4.49
C PRO A 314 2.84 2.29 -4.15
N HIS A 315 1.84 2.37 -5.04
CA HIS A 315 0.48 1.87 -4.83
C HIS A 315 0.30 0.34 -4.92
N SER A 316 1.38 -0.43 -4.80
CA SER A 316 1.32 -1.90 -4.71
C SER A 316 1.78 -2.40 -3.34
N GLN A 317 1.16 -1.88 -2.27
CA GLN A 317 1.17 -2.58 -0.98
C GLN A 317 -0.01 -3.56 -0.91
N GLN A 318 0.03 -4.59 -1.75
CA GLN A 318 -0.85 -5.75 -1.59
C GLN A 318 0.01 -7.01 -1.61
N SER A 319 0.51 -7.34 -0.43
CA SER A 319 0.96 -8.69 -0.10
C SER A 319 0.50 -9.10 1.30
N LEU A 320 -0.48 -8.40 1.87
CA LEU A 320 -0.97 -8.62 3.23
C LEU A 320 -2.50 -8.69 3.24
N CYS A 321 -3.08 -9.69 2.60
CA CYS A 321 -4.49 -10.06 2.80
C CYS A 321 -4.77 -11.52 2.37
N LEU A 322 -3.88 -12.47 2.68
CA LEU A 322 -4.15 -13.90 2.54
C LEU A 322 -3.51 -14.68 3.70
N ALA A 323 -4.07 -14.52 4.89
CA ALA A 323 -4.06 -15.44 6.02
C ALA A 323 -4.88 -14.73 7.10
N GLY A 324 -6.06 -15.16 7.53
CA GLY A 324 -6.49 -16.51 7.79
C GLY A 324 -7.29 -16.39 9.08
N ARG A 325 -8.58 -16.73 9.04
CA ARG A 325 -9.39 -16.93 10.24
C ARG A 325 -8.61 -17.88 11.17
N GLN A 326 -8.40 -17.51 12.43
CA GLN A 326 -8.11 -18.52 13.43
C GLN A 326 -8.87 -18.29 14.73
N LEU A 327 -9.63 -19.34 15.03
CA LEU A 327 -10.40 -19.60 16.21
C LEU A 327 -9.51 -19.55 17.45
N VAL A 328 -9.97 -18.81 18.45
CA VAL A 328 -9.46 -18.85 19.81
C VAL A 328 -9.81 -20.23 20.40
N THR A 329 -8.82 -21.09 20.60
CA THR A 329 -8.95 -22.22 21.51
C THR A 329 -8.43 -21.80 22.88
N ASP A 330 -9.35 -21.49 23.77
CA ASP A 330 -9.09 -21.22 25.17
C ASP A 330 -8.86 -22.55 25.91
N ARG A 331 -7.76 -22.67 26.64
CA ARG A 331 -7.40 -23.86 27.43
C ARG A 331 -7.23 -23.42 28.89
N ASN A 332 -8.35 -23.24 29.59
CA ASN A 332 -8.55 -23.63 31.01
C ASN A 332 -9.84 -23.01 31.58
N ASN A 333 -10.97 -23.71 31.47
CA ASN A 333 -11.77 -24.00 32.67
C ASN A 333 -12.83 -25.08 32.42
N ARG A 334 -12.99 -25.94 33.41
CA ARG A 334 -14.01 -26.99 33.46
C ARG A 334 -15.39 -26.34 33.61
N LYS A 335 -16.35 -26.72 32.76
CA LYS A 335 -17.77 -26.96 33.08
C LYS A 335 -18.50 -27.54 31.87
N GLU A 336 -19.31 -28.56 32.13
CA GLU A 336 -20.09 -29.35 31.16
C GLU A 336 -21.13 -28.51 30.39
N PRO A 337 -21.57 -28.97 29.19
CA PRO A 337 -22.53 -28.24 28.36
C PRO A 337 -23.98 -28.60 28.70
N SER A 338 -24.87 -27.60 28.63
CA SER A 338 -26.33 -27.79 28.58
C SER A 338 -26.88 -27.31 27.23
N LEU A 339 -27.79 -28.11 26.66
CA LEU A 339 -28.42 -27.97 25.35
C LEU A 339 -29.37 -26.77 25.24
N CYS A 340 -29.46 -26.18 24.03
CA CYS A 340 -30.66 -25.74 23.30
C CYS A 340 -30.21 -25.36 21.85
N LYS A 341 -30.28 -26.25 20.84
CA LYS A 341 -31.34 -26.44 19.82
C LYS A 341 -32.16 -25.20 19.41
N GLU A 342 -31.95 -24.72 18.17
CA GLU A 342 -32.91 -24.56 17.04
C GLU A 342 -32.25 -23.65 15.97
N MET A 343 -31.81 -24.14 14.81
CA MET A 343 -32.52 -24.43 13.53
C MET A 343 -33.09 -23.20 12.79
N CYS A 344 -32.52 -22.90 11.62
CA CYS A 344 -33.30 -22.94 10.37
C CYS A 344 -32.38 -23.19 9.15
N ASP A 345 -32.75 -24.23 8.39
CA ASP A 345 -32.15 -24.76 7.17
C ASP A 345 -32.31 -23.85 5.95
N SER A 346 -31.41 -23.98 4.97
CA SER A 346 -31.82 -24.17 3.58
C SER A 346 -30.71 -24.83 2.75
N GLU A 347 -31.15 -25.67 1.81
CA GLU A 347 -30.50 -26.87 1.38
C GLU A 347 -29.46 -26.74 0.26
N ARG A 348 -28.58 -27.74 0.31
CA ARG A 348 -27.56 -28.19 -0.63
C ARG A 348 -28.19 -28.74 -1.92
N VAL A 349 -27.75 -28.26 -3.09
CA VAL A 349 -27.85 -29.03 -4.35
C VAL A 349 -26.44 -29.39 -4.82
N LYS A 350 -26.14 -30.68 -4.77
CA LYS A 350 -24.96 -31.32 -5.36
C LYS A 350 -25.16 -31.53 -6.86
N ARG A 351 -24.25 -31.02 -7.69
CA ARG A 351 -23.77 -31.60 -8.97
C ARG A 351 -22.34 -31.08 -9.14
N GLY A 352 -21.26 -31.86 -9.22
CA GLY A 352 -21.10 -33.18 -9.78
C GLY A 352 -20.62 -33.09 -11.24
N LEU A 353 -19.44 -32.49 -11.48
CA LEU A 353 -18.71 -32.62 -12.74
C LEU A 353 -17.20 -32.73 -12.45
N SER A 354 -16.60 -33.78 -12.99
CA SER A 354 -15.18 -34.14 -12.90
C SER A 354 -14.29 -33.18 -13.66
N PHE A 355 -13.13 -32.83 -13.11
CA PHE A 355 -12.03 -32.22 -13.87
C PHE A 355 -10.67 -32.71 -13.35
N ASP A 356 -10.42 -34.01 -13.50
CA ASP A 356 -9.08 -34.58 -13.40
C ASP A 356 -8.45 -34.60 -14.79
N LEU A 357 -7.86 -33.47 -15.22
CA LEU A 357 -6.67 -33.45 -16.08
C LEU A 357 -6.14 -32.02 -16.20
N LEU A 358 -5.12 -31.68 -15.41
CA LEU A 358 -4.01 -30.74 -15.72
C LEU A 358 -3.12 -30.56 -14.48
N SER A 359 -2.75 -31.66 -13.82
CA SER A 359 -1.57 -31.67 -12.96
C SER A 359 -0.34 -31.94 -13.82
N SER A 360 0.70 -31.12 -13.63
CA SER A 360 2.08 -31.29 -14.10
C SER A 360 2.50 -30.49 -15.33
N VAL A 361 2.72 -29.20 -15.13
CA VAL A 361 3.87 -28.49 -15.72
C VAL A 361 4.61 -27.79 -14.58
N ARG A 362 5.71 -28.36 -14.10
CA ARG A 362 6.67 -27.68 -13.22
C ARG A 362 7.57 -26.83 -14.11
N VAL A 363 7.39 -25.52 -14.11
CA VAL A 363 8.32 -24.59 -14.76
C VAL A 363 9.50 -24.35 -13.82
N ALA A 364 10.71 -24.73 -14.25
CA ALA A 364 11.93 -24.37 -13.55
C ALA A 364 12.24 -22.89 -13.79
N LEU A 365 12.30 -22.09 -12.72
CA LEU A 365 12.63 -20.67 -12.78
C LEU A 365 14.10 -20.46 -13.15
N THR A 366 14.36 -19.46 -13.99
CA THR A 366 15.73 -19.06 -14.35
C THR A 366 16.36 -18.20 -13.24
N LEU A 367 17.69 -18.23 -13.12
CA LEU A 367 18.47 -17.49 -12.09
C LEU A 367 18.12 -15.99 -12.05
N GLN A 368 17.79 -15.40 -13.20
CA GLN A 368 17.47 -13.99 -13.35
C GLN A 368 16.08 -13.62 -12.78
N GLN A 369 15.11 -14.53 -12.85
CA GLN A 369 13.79 -14.37 -12.24
C GLN A 369 13.83 -14.53 -10.72
N ALA A 370 14.68 -15.43 -10.21
CA ALA A 370 14.90 -15.60 -8.77
C ALA A 370 15.60 -14.38 -8.13
N LEU A 371 16.55 -13.77 -8.84
CA LEU A 371 17.21 -12.54 -8.40
C LEU A 371 16.25 -11.33 -8.33
N HIS A 372 15.23 -11.29 -9.19
CA HIS A 372 14.22 -10.23 -9.17
C HIS A 372 13.34 -10.29 -7.90
N GLN A 373 12.92 -11.48 -7.46
CA GLN A 373 12.10 -11.62 -6.24
C GLN A 373 12.88 -11.24 -4.97
N SER A 374 14.17 -11.58 -4.90
CA SER A 374 15.04 -11.31 -3.74
C SER A 374 15.34 -9.82 -3.51
N VAL A 375 15.36 -8.99 -4.56
CA VAL A 375 15.72 -7.57 -4.46
C VAL A 375 14.52 -6.68 -4.21
N PHE A 376 13.33 -7.10 -4.65
CA PHE A 376 12.14 -6.24 -4.62
C PHE A 376 11.14 -6.56 -3.50
N MET A 377 11.17 -7.69 -2.80
CA MET A 377 10.28 -7.97 -1.66
C MET A 377 11.05 -8.36 -0.38
N PRO A 378 11.54 -7.39 0.41
CA PRO A 378 12.10 -7.71 1.72
C PRO A 378 10.94 -8.00 2.69
N CYS A 379 10.93 -9.20 3.29
CA CYS A 379 10.00 -9.54 4.37
C CYS A 379 10.28 -8.64 5.58
N THR A 380 9.35 -7.76 5.94
CA THR A 380 9.40 -6.98 7.17
C THR A 380 8.31 -7.44 8.12
N SER A 381 8.52 -8.56 8.81
CA SER A 381 7.92 -8.87 10.12
C SER A 381 8.43 -10.22 10.63
N PRO A 382 8.95 -10.32 11.86
CA PRO A 382 9.17 -11.61 12.51
C PRO A 382 7.84 -12.07 13.14
N SER A 383 7.23 -13.13 12.61
CA SER A 383 6.21 -13.89 13.37
C SER A 383 6.48 -15.39 13.24
N PRO A 384 6.35 -16.19 14.33
CA PRO A 384 7.07 -17.48 14.41
C PRO A 384 6.27 -18.70 13.93
N SER A 385 5.13 -18.55 13.24
CA SER A 385 4.19 -19.69 13.06
C SER A 385 3.66 -19.95 11.64
N SER A 386 4.23 -19.33 10.61
CA SER A 386 4.02 -19.79 9.23
C SER A 386 5.37 -20.03 8.60
N SER A 387 5.76 -21.28 8.36
CA SER A 387 6.84 -21.61 7.43
C SER A 387 6.36 -21.22 6.01
N PRO A 388 6.88 -20.14 5.39
CA PRO A 388 6.42 -19.69 4.09
C PRO A 388 7.25 -20.34 3.00
N PHE A 389 6.57 -20.82 1.96
CA PHE A 389 7.15 -21.38 0.74
C PHE A 389 8.22 -20.48 0.07
N CYS A 390 8.30 -19.18 0.42
CA CYS A 390 9.35 -18.27 -0.06
C CYS A 390 10.72 -18.49 0.61
N TRP A 391 10.79 -19.14 1.78
CA TRP A 391 12.02 -19.34 2.55
C TRP A 391 12.78 -20.60 2.13
N ASP A 392 12.09 -21.64 1.68
CA ASP A 392 12.68 -22.80 0.98
C ASP A 392 13.34 -22.42 -0.36
N GLN A 393 13.01 -21.24 -0.89
CA GLN A 393 13.53 -20.73 -2.15
C GLN A 393 14.69 -19.74 -1.94
N HIS A 394 14.70 -18.97 -0.84
CA HIS A 394 15.85 -18.17 -0.42
C HIS A 394 16.99 -19.00 0.20
N SER A 395 16.69 -20.07 0.93
CA SER A 395 17.73 -20.99 1.49
C SER A 395 18.58 -21.65 0.40
N LYS A 396 17.99 -21.87 -0.79
CA LYS A 396 18.68 -22.39 -1.98
C LYS A 396 19.70 -21.41 -2.60
N LEU A 397 19.61 -20.12 -2.29
CA LEU A 397 20.54 -19.10 -2.79
C LEU A 397 21.73 -18.83 -1.85
N LEU A 398 21.68 -19.33 -0.60
CA LEU A 398 22.71 -19.15 0.43
C LEU A 398 22.95 -20.46 1.21
N PRO A 399 23.45 -21.53 0.56
CA PRO A 399 23.62 -22.84 1.20
C PRO A 399 24.60 -22.83 2.39
N THR A 400 25.47 -21.82 2.50
CA THR A 400 26.42 -21.62 3.60
C THR A 400 25.78 -21.14 4.91
N VAL A 401 24.52 -20.72 4.90
CA VAL A 401 23.81 -20.14 6.06
C VAL A 401 22.91 -21.17 6.76
N ALA A 402 22.61 -22.29 6.10
CA ALA A 402 21.69 -23.30 6.62
C ALA A 402 22.28 -24.04 7.84
N GLY A 403 21.53 -24.05 8.95
CA GLY A 403 21.86 -24.81 10.16
C GLY A 403 22.85 -24.13 11.13
N ILE A 404 23.17 -22.86 10.92
CA ILE A 404 23.99 -22.07 11.85
C ILE A 404 23.05 -21.21 12.72
N THR A 405 23.12 -21.35 14.04
CA THR A 405 22.32 -20.57 15.00
C THR A 405 22.95 -19.21 15.32
N SER A 406 22.14 -18.23 15.73
CA SER A 406 22.60 -16.93 16.21
C SER A 406 23.59 -17.05 17.36
N SER A 407 23.37 -17.94 18.33
CA SER A 407 24.34 -18.18 19.42
C SER A 407 25.70 -18.68 18.94
N LYS A 408 25.75 -19.45 17.84
CA LYS A 408 27.04 -19.84 17.22
C LYS A 408 27.70 -18.66 16.52
N VAL A 409 26.92 -17.85 15.81
CA VAL A 409 27.41 -16.64 15.13
C VAL A 409 27.91 -15.60 16.13
N ALA A 410 27.27 -15.45 17.29
CA ALA A 410 27.73 -14.53 18.34
C ALA A 410 29.16 -14.86 18.82
N SER A 411 29.57 -16.14 18.75
CA SER A 411 30.93 -16.57 19.09
C SER A 411 31.98 -16.36 17.98
N TRP A 412 31.57 -15.84 16.81
CA TRP A 412 32.50 -15.65 15.69
C TRP A 412 33.52 -14.56 15.96
N THR A 413 34.77 -14.86 15.61
CA THR A 413 35.82 -13.84 15.53
C THR A 413 35.63 -12.96 14.30
N VAL A 414 36.35 -11.84 14.27
CA VAL A 414 36.38 -10.93 13.10
C VAL A 414 36.82 -11.69 11.84
N GLU A 415 37.79 -12.60 11.95
CA GLU A 415 38.23 -13.46 10.85
C GLU A 415 37.11 -14.38 10.33
N GLU A 416 36.31 -14.96 11.21
CA GLU A 416 35.19 -15.84 10.83
C GLU A 416 34.05 -15.06 10.15
N VAL A 417 33.76 -13.85 10.62
CA VAL A 417 32.81 -12.93 9.94
C VAL A 417 33.33 -12.57 8.55
N ILE A 418 34.63 -12.28 8.41
CA ILE A 418 35.26 -11.96 7.13
C ILE A 418 35.18 -13.13 6.15
N GLU A 419 35.50 -14.35 6.59
CA GLU A 419 35.42 -15.55 5.76
C GLU A 419 33.98 -15.78 5.26
N PHE A 420 32.99 -15.54 6.13
CA PHE A 420 31.58 -15.60 5.76
C PHE A 420 31.21 -14.58 4.68
N ILE A 421 31.58 -13.30 4.85
CA ILE A 421 31.31 -12.23 3.87
C ILE A 421 32.00 -12.51 2.53
N GLN A 422 33.23 -13.05 2.57
CA GLN A 422 33.97 -13.44 1.37
C GLN A 422 33.30 -14.59 0.61
N GLY A 423 32.59 -15.46 1.33
CA GLY A 423 31.79 -16.56 0.78
C GLY A 423 30.49 -16.12 0.10
N LEU A 424 29.99 -14.91 0.38
CA LEU A 424 28.74 -14.40 -0.19
C LEU A 424 28.92 -13.90 -1.64
N PRO A 425 28.06 -14.32 -2.60
CA PRO A 425 28.16 -13.91 -3.99
C PRO A 425 28.07 -12.38 -4.17
N GLY A 426 29.16 -11.79 -4.67
CA GLY A 426 29.25 -10.34 -4.93
C GLY A 426 29.57 -9.50 -3.69
N CYS A 427 30.02 -10.10 -2.58
CA CYS A 427 30.37 -9.37 -1.36
C CYS A 427 31.88 -9.37 -1.04
N ARG A 428 32.71 -10.04 -1.86
CA ARG A 428 34.18 -10.14 -1.66
C ARG A 428 34.88 -8.79 -1.57
N GLU A 429 34.40 -7.79 -2.31
CA GLU A 429 34.97 -6.44 -2.32
C GLU A 429 34.76 -5.68 -1.00
N HIS A 430 33.83 -6.14 -0.14
CA HIS A 430 33.49 -5.46 1.12
C HIS A 430 34.20 -6.06 2.34
N VAL A 431 34.99 -7.13 2.16
CA VAL A 431 35.72 -7.81 3.25
C VAL A 431 36.64 -6.86 4.01
N HIS A 432 37.30 -5.93 3.31
CA HIS A 432 38.20 -4.97 3.97
C HIS A 432 37.44 -4.06 4.94
N THR A 433 36.20 -3.66 4.61
CA THR A 433 35.38 -2.79 5.46
C THR A 433 35.02 -3.49 6.77
N PHE A 434 34.66 -4.77 6.73
CA PHE A 434 34.39 -5.53 7.97
C PHE A 434 35.64 -5.76 8.81
N ARG A 435 36.82 -5.85 8.17
CA ARG A 435 38.12 -5.95 8.85
C ARG A 435 38.51 -4.65 9.53
N ASP A 436 38.43 -3.54 8.81
CA ASP A 436 38.83 -2.22 9.29
C ASP A 436 37.96 -1.76 10.46
N GLU A 437 36.65 -2.05 10.38
CA GLU A 437 35.67 -1.75 11.44
C GLU A 437 35.65 -2.80 12.56
N GLN A 438 36.50 -3.84 12.49
CA GLN A 438 36.63 -4.92 13.49
C GLN A 438 35.29 -5.56 13.88
N ILE A 439 34.44 -5.86 12.89
CA ILE A 439 33.12 -6.43 13.13
C ILE A 439 33.24 -7.91 13.51
N ASP A 440 32.99 -8.22 14.79
CA ASP A 440 32.89 -9.57 15.33
C ASP A 440 31.46 -10.13 15.23
N GLY A 441 31.26 -11.37 15.68
CA GLY A 441 29.98 -12.07 15.59
C GLY A 441 28.82 -11.37 16.30
N GLU A 442 29.05 -10.78 17.47
CA GLU A 442 28.03 -10.06 18.23
C GLU A 442 27.65 -8.75 17.52
N ALA A 443 28.63 -7.96 17.10
CA ALA A 443 28.40 -6.74 16.34
C ALA A 443 27.70 -7.04 15.00
N PHE A 444 28.13 -8.11 14.33
CA PHE A 444 27.57 -8.55 13.04
C PHE A 444 26.08 -8.84 13.15
N LEU A 445 25.64 -9.52 14.21
CA LEU A 445 24.21 -9.78 14.44
C LEU A 445 23.39 -8.53 14.73
N LEU A 446 24.00 -7.44 15.18
CA LEU A 446 23.30 -6.18 15.47
C LEU A 446 23.16 -5.27 14.24
N LEU A 447 23.92 -5.52 13.17
CA LEU A 447 23.88 -4.70 11.96
C LEU A 447 22.50 -4.72 11.30
N THR A 448 21.98 -3.53 11.05
CA THR A 448 20.78 -3.33 10.24
C THR A 448 21.14 -3.07 8.78
N GLN A 449 20.15 -3.21 7.88
CA GLN A 449 20.32 -2.82 6.49
C GLN A 449 20.74 -1.35 6.35
N VAL A 450 20.27 -0.47 7.24
CA VAL A 450 20.60 0.95 7.23
C VAL A 450 22.07 1.16 7.57
N ASP A 451 22.61 0.42 8.54
CA ASP A 451 24.02 0.52 8.95
C ASP A 451 24.95 0.08 7.82
N LEU A 452 24.62 -1.03 7.15
CA LEU A 452 25.40 -1.54 6.02
C LEU A 452 25.46 -0.52 4.86
N VAL A 453 24.33 0.13 4.53
CA VAL A 453 24.26 1.05 3.39
C VAL A 453 24.80 2.44 3.73
N ARG A 454 24.44 2.99 4.89
CA ARG A 454 24.73 4.40 5.23
C ARG A 454 26.03 4.57 6.00
N ILE A 455 26.39 3.61 6.85
CA ILE A 455 27.56 3.72 7.73
C ILE A 455 28.75 3.01 7.08
N MET A 456 28.56 1.76 6.65
CA MET A 456 29.62 0.99 5.99
C MET A 456 29.75 1.27 4.49
N SER A 457 28.91 2.16 3.93
CA SER A 457 28.92 2.58 2.53
C SER A 457 28.82 1.42 1.52
N ILE A 458 28.17 0.32 1.89
CA ILE A 458 27.97 -0.85 1.04
C ILE A 458 26.79 -0.60 0.10
N LYS A 459 26.94 -0.97 -1.18
CA LYS A 459 25.85 -0.84 -2.16
C LYS A 459 24.65 -1.70 -1.73
N LEU A 460 23.45 -1.23 -2.07
CA LEU A 460 22.18 -1.85 -1.62
C LEU A 460 22.09 -3.36 -1.92
N GLY A 461 22.53 -3.81 -3.10
CA GLY A 461 22.49 -5.22 -3.48
C GLY A 461 23.27 -6.15 -2.53
N PRO A 462 24.58 -5.94 -2.34
CA PRO A 462 25.37 -6.66 -1.33
C PRO A 462 24.84 -6.49 0.11
N ALA A 463 24.42 -5.28 0.49
CA ALA A 463 23.88 -5.02 1.84
C ALA A 463 22.63 -5.85 2.15
N ILE A 464 21.72 -6.03 1.18
CA ILE A 464 20.53 -6.88 1.33
C ILE A 464 20.94 -8.34 1.59
N LYS A 465 21.94 -8.86 0.88
CA LYS A 465 22.39 -10.26 1.05
C LYS A 465 22.99 -10.51 2.43
N ILE A 466 23.79 -9.58 2.90
CA ILE A 466 24.41 -9.64 4.23
C ILE A 466 23.32 -9.56 5.30
N TYR A 467 22.40 -8.60 5.20
CA TYR A 467 21.31 -8.44 6.15
C TYR A 467 20.36 -9.63 6.18
N ASN A 468 20.00 -10.19 5.02
CA ASN A 468 19.16 -11.39 4.96
C ASN A 468 19.86 -12.60 5.63
N SER A 469 21.19 -12.70 5.54
CA SER A 469 21.95 -13.74 6.24
C SER A 469 21.87 -13.57 7.76
N ILE A 470 21.96 -12.33 8.26
CA ILE A 470 21.79 -12.00 9.68
C ILE A 470 20.40 -12.40 10.17
N LEU A 471 19.35 -12.09 9.40
CA LEU A 471 17.99 -12.50 9.73
C LEU A 471 17.86 -14.03 9.81
N MET A 472 18.46 -14.76 8.85
CA MET A 472 18.44 -16.22 8.85
C MET A 472 19.09 -16.81 10.11
N PHE A 473 20.24 -16.28 10.55
CA PHE A 473 20.89 -16.74 11.78
C PHE A 473 20.02 -16.54 13.02
N LYS A 474 19.31 -15.41 13.10
CA LYS A 474 18.39 -15.10 14.22
C LYS A 474 17.16 -15.99 14.23
N THR A 475 16.61 -16.35 13.06
CA THR A 475 15.42 -17.21 12.96
C THR A 475 15.71 -18.69 13.22
N ALA A 476 16.96 -19.15 13.05
CA ALA A 476 17.34 -20.54 13.30
C ALA A 476 17.24 -20.95 14.79
N GLU A 477 17.24 -19.98 15.72
CA GLU A 477 17.09 -20.22 17.16
C GLU A 477 15.65 -20.55 17.58
N GLU A 478 14.64 -19.98 16.90
CA GLU A 478 13.22 -20.22 17.21
C GLU A 478 12.76 -21.64 16.82
N SER A 479 13.48 -22.30 15.92
CA SER A 479 13.16 -23.66 15.47
C SER A 479 13.74 -24.75 16.38
N ALA A 480 14.90 -24.50 17.00
CA ALA A 480 15.57 -25.49 17.86
C ALA A 480 15.00 -25.55 19.30
N CYS A 481 14.35 -24.48 19.76
CA CYS A 481 13.72 -24.42 21.09
C CYS A 481 12.31 -25.05 21.13
N ASN A 482 11.75 -25.41 19.98
CA ASN A 482 10.42 -26.03 19.85
C ASN A 482 10.46 -27.56 19.71
N GLU A 483 11.64 -28.19 19.73
CA GLU A 483 11.83 -29.65 19.66
C GLU A 483 12.41 -30.29 20.94
N LEU A 484 12.52 -29.53 22.05
CA LEU A 484 12.83 -30.02 23.39
C LEU A 484 11.65 -29.78 24.33
#